data_AF-A0A523PAQ8-F1
#
_entry.id   AF-A0A523PAQ8-F1
#
_cell.length_a   1.000
_cell.length_b   1.000
_cell.length_c   1.000
_cell.angle_alpha   90.00
_cell.angle_beta   90.00
_cell.angle_gamma   90.00
#
_symmetry.space_group_name_H-M   'P 1'
#
loop_
_entity.id
_entity.type
_entity.pdbx_description
1 polymer ?
#
loop_
_entity_poly.entity_id
_entity_poly.type
_entity_poly.pdbx_seq_one_letter_code
_entity_poly.pdbx_strand_id
1 'polypeptide(L)'
;MERKLAAILSADVQGYSRLMGDDEKATIRTLTVYREVMSHLIQHHHGRVVDSPGDNLLAEFGSAVDAVEGAVAIQHALRHKNADLSAKRQMHYRIGINVGDVVVEGERIYGDGVNIAARLESLADGGVICISSNVYEQVENKLNVTYSYQGEQKVKNIAKPIRVYKIDLAVDTAAIKPNSAFEDASILALPDKPSIAVLPFVNTSNEPEQEYFSDGLTEDLITDLSTISGLFVIARNSVFAYKGQAVDVREVSRKLGVRYVLEGSVRKAGNRVRINAQLIEGTSGGHVWAERYDGELEDIFALQDEITQKIVGALKITLAP
;
A
#
# COMPACT_ATOMS: atom_id res chain seq x y z
N MET A 1 1.08 -0.42 34.33
CA MET A 1 1.92 0.36 33.40
C MET A 1 2.85 -0.61 32.71
N GLU A 2 2.67 -0.78 31.41
CA GLU A 2 3.48 -1.65 30.56
C GLU A 2 4.39 -0.79 29.69
N ARG A 3 5.61 -1.26 29.41
CA ARG A 3 6.54 -0.59 28.49
C ARG A 3 6.71 -1.42 27.24
N LYS A 4 6.70 -0.77 26.08
CA LYS A 4 6.98 -1.40 24.79
C LYS A 4 7.71 -0.43 23.87
N LEU A 5 8.42 -0.99 22.90
CA LEU A 5 8.93 -0.24 21.77
C LEU A 5 7.79 -0.08 20.74
N ALA A 6 7.59 1.13 20.22
CA ALA A 6 6.59 1.39 19.20
C ALA A 6 7.08 2.43 18.19
N ALA A 7 6.59 2.34 16.96
CA ALA A 7 6.66 3.43 16.00
C ALA A 7 5.47 4.36 16.24
N ILE A 8 5.74 5.65 16.39
CA ILE A 8 4.77 6.68 16.80
C ILE A 8 4.67 7.69 15.67
N LEU A 9 3.45 7.91 15.20
CA LEU A 9 3.10 8.89 14.19
C LEU A 9 2.32 10.03 14.87
N SER A 10 2.85 11.25 14.75
CA SER A 10 2.17 12.48 15.15
C SER A 10 1.83 13.27 13.89
N ALA A 11 0.60 13.72 13.78
CA ALA A 11 0.13 14.52 12.65
C ALA A 11 -0.67 15.73 13.12
N ASP A 12 -0.48 16.88 12.46
CA ASP A 12 -1.20 18.12 12.77
C ASP A 12 -1.41 18.99 11.52
N VAL A 13 -2.41 19.88 11.55
CA VAL A 13 -2.78 20.70 10.39
C VAL A 13 -1.95 21.99 10.33
N GLN A 14 -1.33 22.28 9.17
CA GLN A 14 -0.67 23.57 8.94
C GLN A 14 -1.67 24.72 8.85
N GLY A 15 -1.55 25.67 9.77
CA GLY A 15 -2.36 26.88 9.79
C GLY A 15 -3.82 26.66 10.19
N TYR A 16 -4.10 25.67 11.05
CA TYR A 16 -5.46 25.33 11.47
C TYR A 16 -6.25 26.52 12.03
N SER A 17 -5.66 27.35 12.89
CA SER A 17 -6.33 28.53 13.47
C SER A 17 -6.83 29.51 12.40
N ARG A 18 -6.11 29.66 11.28
CA ARG A 18 -6.54 30.49 10.15
C ARG A 18 -7.76 29.87 9.46
N LEU A 19 -7.71 28.56 9.17
CA LEU A 19 -8.83 27.84 8.54
C LEU A 19 -10.11 27.92 9.38
N MET A 20 -9.98 27.83 10.70
CA MET A 20 -11.08 28.00 11.66
C MET A 20 -11.64 29.42 11.65
N GLY A 21 -10.77 30.44 11.60
CA GLY A 21 -11.20 31.85 11.54
C GLY A 21 -11.91 32.22 10.23
N ASP A 22 -11.52 31.61 9.11
CA ASP A 22 -12.09 31.90 7.78
C ASP A 22 -13.49 31.29 7.60
N ASP A 23 -13.67 30.00 7.91
CA ASP A 23 -14.98 29.32 7.91
C ASP A 23 -14.89 28.05 8.77
N GLU A 24 -15.36 28.17 10.01
CA GLU A 24 -15.38 27.13 11.02
C GLU A 24 -16.14 25.87 10.56
N LYS A 25 -17.34 26.04 9.98
CA LYS A 25 -18.20 24.91 9.62
C LYS A 25 -17.56 24.08 8.50
N ALA A 26 -16.99 24.73 7.49
CA ALA A 26 -16.29 24.03 6.43
C ALA A 26 -15.00 23.37 6.93
N THR A 27 -14.32 23.97 7.90
CA THR A 27 -13.07 23.42 8.45
C THR A 27 -13.34 22.16 9.26
N ILE A 28 -14.35 22.19 10.14
CA ILE A 28 -14.78 21.01 10.90
C ILE A 28 -15.20 19.88 9.95
N ARG A 29 -15.99 20.15 8.91
CA ARG A 29 -16.37 19.12 7.92
C ARG A 29 -15.16 18.49 7.24
N THR A 30 -14.21 19.31 6.79
CA THR A 30 -12.99 18.83 6.12
C THR A 30 -12.15 17.99 7.07
N LEU A 31 -11.99 18.46 8.32
CA LEU A 31 -11.27 17.77 9.38
C LEU A 31 -11.88 16.39 9.67
N THR A 32 -13.20 16.30 9.78
CA THR A 32 -13.90 15.02 10.01
C THR A 32 -13.61 14.03 8.88
N VAL A 33 -13.75 14.44 7.62
CA VAL A 33 -13.47 13.58 6.47
C VAL A 33 -12.00 13.13 6.45
N TYR A 34 -11.06 14.03 6.75
CA TYR A 34 -9.63 13.70 6.73
C TYR A 34 -9.27 12.75 7.87
N ARG A 35 -9.89 12.91 9.05
CA ARG A 35 -9.73 11.99 10.17
C ARG A 35 -10.22 10.58 9.88
N GLU A 36 -11.35 10.44 9.21
CA GLU A 36 -11.86 9.12 8.78
C GLU A 36 -10.89 8.44 7.82
N VAL A 37 -10.39 9.18 6.82
CA VAL A 37 -9.40 8.68 5.85
C VAL A 37 -8.11 8.27 6.56
N MET A 38 -7.56 9.12 7.42
CA MET A 38 -6.34 8.82 8.17
C MET A 38 -6.53 7.61 9.07
N SER A 39 -7.65 7.52 9.80
CA SER A 39 -7.93 6.39 10.69
C SER A 39 -8.01 5.07 9.93
N HIS A 40 -8.66 5.07 8.76
CA HIS A 40 -8.73 3.90 7.89
C HIS A 40 -7.36 3.49 7.35
N LEU A 41 -6.55 4.44 6.88
CA LEU A 41 -5.20 4.16 6.38
C LEU A 41 -4.27 3.67 7.50
N ILE A 42 -4.36 4.25 8.69
CA ILE A 42 -3.60 3.81 9.86
C ILE A 42 -3.95 2.36 10.18
N GLN A 43 -5.24 2.01 10.25
CA GLN A 43 -5.67 0.63 10.50
C GLN A 43 -5.27 -0.34 9.38
N HIS A 44 -5.34 0.11 8.12
CA HIS A 44 -4.93 -0.69 6.96
C HIS A 44 -3.44 -1.06 7.01
N HIS A 45 -2.61 -0.16 7.51
CA HIS A 45 -1.18 -0.40 7.77
C HIS A 45 -0.95 -0.84 9.23
N HIS A 46 -1.86 -1.64 9.81
CA HIS A 46 -1.71 -2.28 11.13
C HIS A 46 -1.40 -1.34 12.31
N GLY A 47 -1.74 -0.06 12.17
CA GLY A 47 -1.61 0.96 13.19
C GLY A 47 -2.89 1.14 14.00
N ARG A 48 -2.74 1.81 15.15
CA ARG A 48 -3.85 2.17 16.04
C ARG A 48 -3.82 3.67 16.30
N VAL A 49 -4.94 4.35 16.07
CA VAL A 49 -5.13 5.73 16.52
C VAL A 49 -5.24 5.72 18.04
N VAL A 50 -4.35 6.44 18.71
CA VAL A 50 -4.26 6.52 20.18
C VAL A 50 -5.01 7.72 20.72
N ASP A 51 -4.87 8.87 20.05
CA ASP A 51 -5.55 10.10 20.44
C ASP A 51 -5.76 11.00 19.22
N SER A 52 -6.74 11.90 19.27
CA SER A 52 -7.00 12.88 18.21
C SER A 52 -7.61 14.19 18.74
N PRO A 53 -6.91 14.92 19.63
CA PRO A 53 -7.43 16.16 20.19
C PRO A 53 -7.31 17.32 19.20
N GLY A 54 -8.41 18.03 18.94
CA GLY A 54 -8.41 19.22 18.07
C GLY A 54 -8.18 18.88 16.59
N ASP A 55 -7.07 19.32 16.03
CA ASP A 55 -6.56 19.01 14.68
C ASP A 55 -5.49 17.92 14.67
N ASN A 56 -4.88 17.65 15.83
CA ASN A 56 -3.86 16.65 16.00
C ASN A 56 -4.42 15.23 15.86
N LEU A 57 -3.56 14.32 15.43
CA LEU A 57 -3.76 12.88 15.42
C LEU A 57 -2.47 12.18 15.88
N LEU A 58 -2.60 11.30 16.86
CA LEU A 58 -1.52 10.47 17.38
C LEU A 58 -1.85 9.00 17.11
N ALA A 59 -0.93 8.27 16.50
CA ALA A 59 -1.06 6.85 16.24
C ALA A 59 0.20 6.07 16.61
N GLU A 60 0.01 4.79 16.93
CA GLU A 60 1.10 3.84 17.15
C GLU A 60 1.06 2.69 16.15
N PHE A 61 2.22 2.14 15.86
CA PHE A 61 2.44 1.00 14.99
C PHE A 61 3.44 0.03 15.63
N GLY A 62 3.26 -1.26 15.36
CA GLY A 62 4.24 -2.28 15.72
C GLY A 62 5.50 -2.30 14.84
N SER A 63 5.48 -1.58 13.72
CA SER A 63 6.53 -1.58 12.69
C SER A 63 6.80 -0.17 12.20
N ALA A 64 8.09 0.18 12.06
CA ALA A 64 8.51 1.44 11.47
C ALA A 64 8.19 1.53 9.97
N VAL A 65 8.17 0.38 9.29
CA VAL A 65 7.84 0.28 7.86
C VAL A 65 6.38 0.67 7.66
N ASP A 66 5.48 0.02 8.39
CA ASP A 66 4.04 0.26 8.35
C ASP A 66 3.68 1.71 8.70
N ALA A 67 4.36 2.29 9.69
CA ALA A 67 4.17 3.69 10.05
C ALA A 67 4.52 4.65 8.90
N VAL A 68 5.62 4.37 8.18
CA VAL A 68 6.05 5.21 7.05
C VAL A 68 5.16 5.00 5.83
N GLU A 69 4.80 3.76 5.50
CA GLU A 69 3.86 3.48 4.40
C GLU A 69 2.49 4.13 4.65
N GLY A 70 1.95 3.98 5.86
CA GLY A 70 0.71 4.62 6.26
C GLY A 70 0.78 6.15 6.17
N ALA A 71 1.89 6.76 6.59
CA ALA A 71 2.08 8.20 6.48
C ALA A 71 2.18 8.68 5.02
N VAL A 72 2.88 7.94 4.15
CA VAL A 72 2.97 8.23 2.71
C VAL A 72 1.58 8.14 2.07
N ALA A 73 0.84 7.05 2.34
CA ALA A 73 -0.52 6.86 1.85
C ALA A 73 -1.46 7.99 2.31
N ILE A 74 -1.34 8.43 3.57
CA ILE A 74 -2.08 9.58 4.10
C ILE A 74 -1.77 10.84 3.27
N GLN A 75 -0.50 11.18 3.08
CA GLN A 75 -0.15 12.40 2.36
C GLN A 75 -0.64 12.37 0.91
N HIS A 76 -0.58 11.23 0.22
CA HIS A 76 -1.14 11.10 -1.13
C HIS A 76 -2.67 11.26 -1.14
N ALA A 77 -3.38 10.57 -0.25
CA ALA A 77 -4.84 10.63 -0.16
C ALA A 77 -5.33 12.05 0.16
N LEU A 78 -4.70 12.73 1.11
CA LEU A 78 -5.06 14.09 1.49
C LEU A 78 -4.68 15.11 0.41
N ARG A 79 -3.58 14.90 -0.32
CA ARG A 79 -3.22 15.72 -1.48
C ARG A 79 -4.28 15.61 -2.58
N HIS A 80 -4.77 14.41 -2.86
CA HIS A 80 -5.85 14.20 -3.83
C HIS A 80 -7.13 14.93 -3.41
N LYS A 81 -7.57 14.77 -2.16
CA LYS A 81 -8.76 15.47 -1.64
C LYS A 81 -8.59 17.00 -1.58
N ASN A 82 -7.39 17.49 -1.30
CA ASN A 82 -7.09 18.91 -1.33
C ASN A 82 -7.17 19.51 -2.75
N ALA A 83 -7.03 18.70 -3.80
CA ALA A 83 -7.16 19.17 -5.18
C ALA A 83 -8.58 19.64 -5.52
N ASP A 84 -9.59 19.10 -4.83
CA ASP A 84 -11.00 19.49 -4.98
C ASP A 84 -11.35 20.77 -4.19
N LEU A 85 -10.44 21.26 -3.35
CA LEU A 85 -10.63 22.44 -2.50
C LEU A 85 -9.90 23.65 -3.09
N SER A 86 -10.46 24.84 -2.84
CA SER A 86 -9.75 26.09 -3.17
C SER A 86 -8.46 26.22 -2.35
N ALA A 87 -7.43 26.87 -2.90
CA ALA A 87 -6.11 26.97 -2.27
C ALA A 87 -6.16 27.49 -0.81
N LYS A 88 -7.08 28.41 -0.49
CA LYS A 88 -7.25 28.97 0.86
C LYS A 88 -7.84 27.97 1.87
N ARG A 89 -8.50 26.91 1.37
CA ARG A 89 -9.24 25.88 2.11
C ARG A 89 -8.51 24.54 2.17
N GLN A 90 -7.41 24.38 1.44
CA GLN A 90 -6.60 23.17 1.50
C GLN A 90 -6.05 22.97 2.92
N MET A 91 -6.19 21.73 3.41
CA MET A 91 -5.78 21.32 4.74
C MET A 91 -4.57 20.41 4.61
N HIS A 92 -3.38 20.99 4.79
CA HIS A 92 -2.13 20.25 4.64
C HIS A 92 -1.65 19.74 6.00
N TYR A 93 -1.56 18.42 6.14
CA TYR A 93 -1.07 17.79 7.35
C TYR A 93 0.46 17.73 7.36
N ARG A 94 1.04 18.04 8.51
CA ARG A 94 2.45 17.79 8.85
C ARG A 94 2.52 16.45 9.56
N ILE A 95 3.52 15.62 9.26
CA ILE A 95 3.67 14.30 9.89
C ILE A 95 5.09 14.13 10.44
N GLY A 96 5.18 13.64 11.67
CA GLY A 96 6.42 13.25 12.35
C GLY A 96 6.38 11.80 12.79
N ILE A 97 7.43 11.03 12.51
CA ILE A 97 7.52 9.61 12.87
C ILE A 97 8.78 9.32 13.67
N ASN A 98 8.62 8.62 14.79
CA ASN A 98 9.74 8.18 15.62
C ASN A 98 9.52 6.76 16.15
N VAL A 99 10.59 5.97 16.29
CA VAL A 99 10.58 4.73 17.07
C VAL A 99 11.21 4.98 18.43
N GLY A 100 10.52 4.58 19.49
CA GLY A 100 11.04 4.70 20.85
C GLY A 100 10.20 3.97 21.89
N ASP A 101 10.74 3.91 23.11
CA ASP A 101 10.04 3.34 24.25
C ASP A 101 8.86 4.21 24.67
N VAL A 102 7.72 3.57 24.87
CA VAL A 102 6.49 4.18 25.38
C VAL A 102 5.94 3.41 26.57
N VAL A 103 5.31 4.14 27.48
CA VAL A 103 4.53 3.60 28.59
C VAL A 103 3.06 3.61 28.18
N VAL A 104 2.43 2.44 28.27
CA VAL A 104 1.00 2.26 27.99
C VAL A 104 0.21 2.35 29.29
N GLU A 105 -0.82 3.20 29.29
CA GLU A 105 -1.79 3.34 30.37
C GLU A 105 -3.20 3.44 29.78
N GLY A 106 -3.95 2.34 29.88
CA GLY A 106 -5.23 2.18 29.19
C GLY A 106 -5.03 2.23 27.68
N GLU A 107 -5.77 3.11 27.00
CA GLU A 107 -5.65 3.29 25.55
C GLU A 107 -4.54 4.27 25.15
N ARG A 108 -4.01 5.05 26.11
CA ARG A 108 -3.04 6.13 25.88
C ARG A 108 -1.59 5.65 25.97
N ILE A 109 -0.72 6.38 25.27
CA ILE A 109 0.74 6.19 25.31
C ILE A 109 1.44 7.45 25.80
N TYR A 110 2.49 7.28 26.59
CA TYR A 110 3.31 8.36 27.13
C TYR A 110 4.79 8.03 26.97
N GLY A 111 5.62 9.07 26.94
CA GLY A 111 7.07 8.93 26.98
C GLY A 111 7.79 9.83 25.99
N ASP A 112 9.12 9.80 26.06
CA ASP A 112 9.96 10.64 25.22
C ASP A 112 9.81 10.32 23.74
N GLY A 113 9.50 9.07 23.38
CA GLY A 113 9.21 8.69 22.00
C GLY A 113 8.06 9.48 21.38
N VAL A 114 7.00 9.75 22.16
CA VAL A 114 5.83 10.53 21.73
C VAL A 114 6.22 11.99 21.56
N ASN A 115 6.98 12.53 22.52
CA ASN A 115 7.48 13.89 22.44
C ASN A 115 8.35 14.09 21.20
N ILE A 116 9.25 13.14 20.88
CA ILE A 116 10.11 13.19 19.69
C ILE A 116 9.25 13.21 18.41
N ALA A 117 8.26 12.33 18.29
CA ALA A 117 7.37 12.29 17.12
C ALA A 117 6.65 13.64 16.90
N ALA A 118 6.09 14.23 17.97
CA ALA A 118 5.47 15.55 17.93
C ALA A 118 6.46 16.66 17.56
N ARG A 119 7.73 16.56 17.97
CA ARG A 119 8.76 17.53 17.55
C ARG A 119 9.11 17.39 16.08
N LEU A 120 9.21 16.17 15.56
CA LEU A 120 9.45 15.94 14.13
C LEU A 120 8.28 16.47 13.28
N GLU A 121 7.05 16.28 13.74
CA GLU A 121 5.85 16.84 13.12
C GLU A 121 5.95 18.36 13.02
N SER A 122 6.32 19.04 14.11
CA SER A 122 6.46 20.50 14.14
C SER A 122 7.59 21.05 13.24
N LEU A 123 8.53 20.19 12.81
CA LEU A 123 9.61 20.55 11.88
C LEU A 123 9.23 20.32 10.41
N ALA A 124 8.14 19.59 10.15
CA ALA A 124 7.65 19.36 8.80
C ALA A 124 6.92 20.60 8.26
N ASP A 125 6.95 20.80 6.95
CA ASP A 125 6.02 21.72 6.28
C ASP A 125 4.70 20.99 5.97
N GLY A 126 3.65 21.73 5.62
CA GLY A 126 2.38 21.11 5.22
C GLY A 126 2.57 20.17 4.04
N GLY A 127 2.11 18.92 4.18
CA GLY A 127 2.30 17.87 3.18
C GLY A 127 3.63 17.14 3.27
N VAL A 128 4.46 17.41 4.29
CA VAL A 128 5.78 16.77 4.45
C VAL A 128 5.76 15.75 5.60
N ILE A 129 6.58 14.71 5.46
CA ILE A 129 6.85 13.71 6.51
C ILE A 129 8.30 13.87 6.97
N CYS A 130 8.48 14.05 8.28
CA CYS A 130 9.78 14.05 8.94
C CYS A 130 9.94 12.79 9.80
N ILE A 131 11.09 12.14 9.72
CA ILE A 131 11.40 10.91 10.47
C ILE A 131 12.71 11.06 11.26
N SER A 132 12.82 10.35 12.38
CA SER A 132 14.09 10.25 13.13
C SER A 132 15.08 9.29 12.46
N SER A 133 16.36 9.37 12.83
CA SER A 133 17.37 8.38 12.40
C SER A 133 16.97 6.94 12.69
N ASN A 134 16.37 6.69 13.86
CA ASN A 134 15.96 5.32 14.25
C ASN A 134 14.89 4.75 13.31
N VAL A 135 14.04 5.61 12.75
CA VAL A 135 13.07 5.20 11.73
C VAL A 135 13.80 5.00 10.40
N TYR A 136 14.59 5.98 9.97
CA TYR A 136 15.35 5.94 8.72
C TYR A 136 16.17 4.65 8.58
N GLU A 137 16.97 4.30 9.59
CA GLU A 137 17.79 3.08 9.62
C GLU A 137 16.97 1.79 9.48
N GLN A 138 15.70 1.79 9.90
CA GLN A 138 14.83 0.62 9.78
C GLN A 138 14.14 0.50 8.42
N VAL A 139 14.01 1.61 7.67
CA VAL A 139 13.20 1.69 6.44
C VAL A 139 13.99 1.95 5.17
N GLU A 140 15.21 2.49 5.25
CA GLU A 140 16.00 2.96 4.09
C GLU A 140 16.21 1.88 3.01
N ASN A 141 16.31 0.62 3.41
CA ASN A 141 16.53 -0.52 2.50
C ASN A 141 15.25 -1.32 2.22
N LYS A 142 14.10 -0.85 2.72
CA LYS A 142 12.81 -1.56 2.65
C LYS A 142 11.76 -0.79 1.87
N LEU A 143 11.83 0.54 1.89
CA LEU A 143 10.85 1.41 1.23
C LEU A 143 11.50 2.18 0.08
N ASN A 144 10.83 2.19 -1.07
CA ASN A 144 11.27 2.91 -2.26
C ASN A 144 10.81 4.39 -2.22
N VAL A 145 11.24 5.12 -1.20
CA VAL A 145 11.01 6.55 -1.07
C VAL A 145 12.35 7.29 -0.97
N THR A 146 12.39 8.53 -1.44
CA THR A 146 13.61 9.34 -1.36
C THR A 146 13.69 10.01 0.01
N TYR A 147 14.85 9.93 0.65
CA TYR A 147 15.11 10.54 1.94
C TYR A 147 16.12 11.68 1.82
N SER A 148 15.78 12.83 2.40
CA SER A 148 16.61 14.01 2.42
C SER A 148 17.05 14.34 3.85
N TYR A 149 18.33 14.18 4.17
CA TYR A 149 18.87 14.46 5.50
C TYR A 149 18.80 15.96 5.83
N GLN A 150 18.24 16.32 6.98
CA GLN A 150 18.00 17.69 7.45
C GLN A 150 18.94 18.14 8.57
N GLY A 151 19.98 17.35 8.87
CA GLY A 151 20.91 17.65 9.95
C GLY A 151 20.41 17.25 11.34
N GLU A 152 21.15 17.71 12.35
CA GLU A 152 20.81 17.53 13.77
C GLU A 152 19.98 18.71 14.28
N GLN A 153 18.81 18.41 14.82
CA GLN A 153 17.84 19.39 15.32
C GLN A 153 17.78 19.34 16.84
N LYS A 154 18.04 20.49 17.49
CA LYS A 154 17.92 20.63 18.94
C LYS A 154 16.50 21.10 19.27
N VAL A 155 15.75 20.28 19.98
CA VAL A 155 14.35 20.55 20.33
C VAL A 155 14.18 20.71 21.84
N LYS A 156 13.14 21.44 22.24
CA LYS A 156 12.87 21.71 23.65
C LYS A 156 12.67 20.40 24.41
N ASN A 157 13.33 20.29 25.57
CA ASN A 157 13.22 19.16 26.51
C ASN A 157 13.79 17.82 26.02
N ILE A 158 14.72 17.83 25.05
CA ILE A 158 15.45 16.62 24.62
C ILE A 158 16.95 16.88 24.71
N ALA A 159 17.64 16.06 25.50
CA ALA A 159 19.03 16.28 25.88
C ALA A 159 20.02 16.17 24.69
N LYS A 160 19.75 15.23 23.77
CA LYS A 160 20.57 15.02 22.56
C LYS A 160 19.86 15.58 21.33
N PRO A 161 20.58 16.24 20.41
CA PRO A 161 20.03 16.60 19.10
C PRO A 161 19.51 15.36 18.37
N ILE A 162 18.40 15.52 17.65
CA ILE A 162 17.80 14.44 16.86
C ILE A 162 18.22 14.62 15.41
N ARG A 163 18.69 13.56 14.79
CA ARG A 163 18.94 13.51 13.34
C ARG A 163 17.62 13.35 12.62
N VAL A 164 17.32 14.27 11.72
CA VAL A 164 16.03 14.34 11.02
C VAL A 164 16.21 14.07 9.54
N TYR A 165 15.31 13.28 8.97
CA TYR A 165 15.21 13.04 7.54
C TYR A 165 13.81 13.45 7.07
N LYS A 166 13.73 14.10 5.92
CA LYS A 166 12.46 14.33 5.22
C LYS A 166 12.24 13.22 4.20
N ILE A 167 11.00 12.80 4.05
CA ILE A 167 10.60 11.91 2.95
C ILE A 167 10.11 12.79 1.80
N ASP A 168 10.77 12.67 0.66
CA ASP A 168 10.40 13.37 -0.56
C ASP A 168 9.28 12.60 -1.26
N LEU A 169 8.06 13.09 -1.05
CA LEU A 169 6.84 12.65 -1.77
C LEU A 169 6.84 13.07 -3.25
N ALA A 170 7.97 13.61 -3.75
CA ALA A 170 8.18 13.96 -5.14
C ALA A 170 8.24 12.70 -6.03
N VAL A 171 8.54 11.53 -5.45
CA VAL A 171 8.29 10.24 -6.08
C VAL A 171 6.88 9.77 -5.74
N ASP A 172 5.89 10.50 -6.28
CA ASP A 172 4.73 9.96 -7.01
C ASP A 172 3.75 11.08 -7.37
N THR A 173 4.23 12.08 -8.11
CA THR A 173 3.34 12.97 -8.90
C THR A 173 3.96 13.44 -10.23
N ALA A 174 5.04 12.78 -10.69
CA ALA A 174 5.62 12.99 -12.02
C ALA A 174 5.46 11.77 -12.96
N ALA A 175 4.66 10.77 -12.59
CA ALA A 175 4.25 9.66 -13.46
C ALA A 175 2.73 9.44 -13.47
N ILE A 176 1.94 10.51 -13.43
CA ILE A 176 0.64 10.67 -14.11
C ILE A 176 0.46 12.18 -14.27
N LYS A 177 0.64 12.69 -15.49
CA LYS A 177 -0.14 13.83 -15.97
C LYS A 177 -0.68 13.53 -17.36
N PRO A 178 -1.91 13.98 -17.64
CA PRO A 178 -2.65 13.60 -18.82
C PRO A 178 -2.05 14.34 -20.00
N ASN A 179 -1.72 13.64 -21.08
CA ASN A 179 -1.81 14.25 -22.39
C ASN A 179 -2.25 13.22 -23.41
N SER A 180 -3.49 13.42 -23.84
CA SER A 180 -4.01 12.98 -25.11
C SER A 180 -3.08 13.37 -26.26
N ALA A 181 -2.93 12.42 -27.18
CA ALA A 181 -2.62 12.60 -28.60
C ALA A 181 -1.16 12.92 -29.02
N PHE A 182 -0.50 11.87 -29.56
CA PHE A 182 0.52 11.84 -30.66
C PHE A 182 1.77 12.73 -30.46
N GLU A 183 3.03 12.26 -30.50
CA GLU A 183 3.68 11.37 -31.45
C GLU A 183 5.14 11.15 -30.98
N ASP A 184 5.61 9.92 -31.14
CA ASP A 184 6.98 9.42 -31.35
C ASP A 184 8.22 9.77 -30.47
N ALA A 185 8.96 8.67 -30.24
CA ALA A 185 10.39 8.54 -29.92
C ALA A 185 10.91 8.92 -28.51
N SER A 186 10.93 7.96 -27.58
CA SER A 186 12.13 7.13 -27.31
C SER A 186 11.95 6.30 -26.04
N ILE A 187 12.31 5.02 -26.15
CA ILE A 187 12.12 3.95 -25.17
C ILE A 187 13.04 4.16 -23.97
N LEU A 188 12.50 4.17 -22.74
CA LEU A 188 13.26 3.89 -21.52
C LEU A 188 12.56 2.79 -20.70
N ALA A 189 13.36 1.81 -20.32
CA ALA A 189 13.00 0.43 -20.00
C ALA A 189 12.27 0.25 -18.65
N LEU A 190 11.44 -0.80 -18.59
CA LEU A 190 10.80 -1.29 -17.37
C LEU A 190 11.84 -1.87 -16.38
N PRO A 191 11.55 -1.91 -15.07
CA PRO A 191 12.47 -2.40 -14.06
C PRO A 191 12.94 -3.84 -14.32
N ASP A 192 14.21 -4.13 -14.02
CA ASP A 192 14.90 -5.41 -14.27
C ASP A 192 14.37 -6.63 -13.49
N LYS A 193 13.29 -6.52 -12.69
CA LYS A 193 12.77 -7.62 -11.86
C LYS A 193 11.44 -8.16 -12.40
N PRO A 194 11.26 -9.49 -12.57
CA PRO A 194 9.98 -10.06 -12.99
C PRO A 194 8.90 -9.77 -11.94
N SER A 195 7.75 -9.26 -12.38
CA SER A 195 6.60 -8.94 -11.52
C SER A 195 5.30 -9.50 -12.08
N ILE A 196 4.41 -9.97 -11.21
CA ILE A 196 3.19 -10.68 -11.58
C ILE A 196 1.98 -10.27 -10.71
N ALA A 197 0.83 -10.11 -11.33
CA ALA A 197 -0.47 -10.09 -10.65
C ALA A 197 -1.25 -11.37 -10.99
N VAL A 198 -1.89 -11.99 -10.00
CA VAL A 198 -2.80 -13.12 -10.23
C VAL A 198 -4.23 -12.60 -10.10
N LEU A 199 -4.94 -12.49 -11.22
CA LEU A 199 -6.33 -12.07 -11.19
C LEU A 199 -7.23 -13.18 -10.64
N PRO A 200 -8.36 -12.83 -9.99
CA PRO A 200 -9.35 -13.81 -9.55
C PRO A 200 -9.76 -14.71 -10.71
N PHE A 201 -9.56 -16.02 -10.54
CA PHE A 201 -9.98 -16.99 -11.53
C PHE A 201 -11.51 -16.91 -11.70
N VAL A 202 -11.96 -16.88 -12.95
CA VAL A 202 -13.39 -16.71 -13.24
C VAL A 202 -14.10 -18.04 -13.13
N ASN A 203 -15.06 -18.17 -12.22
CA ASN A 203 -15.98 -19.31 -12.22
C ASN A 203 -16.97 -19.17 -13.40
N THR A 204 -16.87 -20.08 -14.37
CA THR A 204 -17.76 -20.14 -15.54
C THR A 204 -18.81 -21.26 -15.43
N SER A 205 -18.97 -21.81 -14.23
CA SER A 205 -19.99 -22.81 -13.91
C SER A 205 -21.30 -22.13 -13.51
N ASN A 206 -22.44 -22.82 -13.67
CA ASN A 206 -23.77 -22.29 -13.29
C ASN A 206 -24.06 -22.41 -11.77
N GLU A 207 -23.05 -22.66 -10.94
CA GLU A 207 -23.19 -22.95 -9.51
C GLU A 207 -22.36 -21.94 -8.69
N PRO A 208 -22.99 -20.89 -8.12
CA PRO A 208 -22.30 -19.85 -7.33
C PRO A 208 -21.67 -20.39 -6.04
N GLU A 209 -22.17 -21.51 -5.54
CA GLU A 209 -21.61 -22.18 -4.34
C GLU A 209 -20.17 -22.65 -4.54
N GLN A 210 -19.62 -22.58 -5.76
CA GLN A 210 -18.27 -23.04 -6.10
C GLN A 210 -17.27 -21.90 -6.29
N GLU A 211 -17.69 -20.66 -6.08
CA GLU A 211 -16.84 -19.48 -6.14
C GLU A 211 -15.63 -19.58 -5.19
N TYR A 212 -15.79 -20.31 -4.06
CA TYR A 212 -14.72 -20.54 -3.10
C TYR A 212 -13.53 -21.29 -3.70
N PHE A 213 -13.75 -22.16 -4.69
CA PHE A 213 -12.67 -22.93 -5.30
C PHE A 213 -11.84 -22.07 -6.25
N SER A 214 -12.49 -21.24 -7.07
CA SER A 214 -11.77 -20.28 -7.92
C SER A 214 -11.04 -19.21 -7.09
N ASP A 215 -11.63 -18.78 -5.98
CA ASP A 215 -10.99 -17.85 -5.04
C ASP A 215 -9.81 -18.51 -4.33
N GLY A 216 -10.01 -19.72 -3.80
CA GLY A 216 -8.96 -20.50 -3.12
C GLY A 216 -7.77 -20.78 -4.03
N LEU A 217 -8.02 -21.22 -5.27
CA LEU A 217 -6.96 -21.40 -6.26
C LEU A 217 -6.19 -20.09 -6.53
N THR A 218 -6.88 -18.96 -6.60
CA THR A 218 -6.24 -17.64 -6.77
C THR A 218 -5.34 -17.30 -5.58
N GLU A 219 -5.83 -17.53 -4.36
CA GLU A 219 -5.08 -17.28 -3.12
C GLU A 219 -3.83 -18.13 -2.99
N ASP A 220 -3.94 -19.42 -3.28
CA ASP A 220 -2.83 -20.36 -3.21
C ASP A 220 -1.77 -20.02 -4.26
N LEU A 221 -2.18 -19.66 -5.47
CA LEU A 221 -1.25 -19.19 -6.51
C LEU A 221 -0.51 -17.93 -6.08
N ILE A 222 -1.17 -16.95 -5.45
CA ILE A 222 -0.50 -15.74 -4.93
C ILE A 222 0.51 -16.13 -3.85
N THR A 223 0.11 -17.01 -2.92
CA THR A 223 0.93 -17.46 -1.81
C THR A 223 2.18 -18.19 -2.30
N ASP A 224 2.01 -19.19 -3.16
CA ASP A 224 3.09 -20.04 -3.64
C ASP A 224 4.03 -19.28 -4.59
N LEU A 225 3.51 -18.43 -5.47
CA LEU A 225 4.35 -17.59 -6.34
C LEU A 225 5.18 -16.60 -5.52
N SER A 226 4.67 -16.11 -4.38
CA SER A 226 5.41 -15.20 -3.49
C SER A 226 6.64 -15.86 -2.86
N THR A 227 6.73 -17.19 -2.87
CA THR A 227 7.92 -17.92 -2.41
C THR A 227 9.07 -17.92 -3.43
N ILE A 228 8.80 -17.54 -4.69
CA ILE A 228 9.83 -17.50 -5.74
C ILE A 228 10.73 -16.28 -5.53
N SER A 229 11.99 -16.53 -5.20
CA SER A 229 12.99 -15.48 -5.04
C SER A 229 13.16 -14.65 -6.31
N GLY A 230 13.04 -13.33 -6.20
CA GLY A 230 13.20 -12.40 -7.32
C GLY A 230 11.92 -12.10 -8.10
N LEU A 231 10.81 -12.77 -7.79
CA LEU A 231 9.49 -12.50 -8.37
C LEU A 231 8.69 -11.56 -7.45
N PHE A 232 8.27 -10.40 -7.95
CA PHE A 232 7.38 -9.49 -7.21
C PHE A 232 5.92 -9.85 -7.48
N VAL A 233 5.16 -10.24 -6.46
CA VAL A 233 3.76 -10.68 -6.58
C VAL A 233 2.83 -9.65 -5.94
N ILE A 234 1.76 -9.28 -6.65
CA ILE A 234 0.75 -8.35 -6.11
C ILE A 234 -0.11 -9.04 -5.05
N ALA A 235 -0.31 -8.36 -3.93
CA ALA A 235 -1.12 -8.84 -2.82
C ALA A 235 -2.58 -9.10 -3.22
N ARG A 236 -3.16 -10.16 -2.63
CA ARG A 236 -4.54 -10.63 -2.82
C ARG A 236 -5.58 -9.51 -2.87
N ASN A 237 -5.61 -8.62 -1.88
CA ASN A 237 -6.67 -7.60 -1.78
C ASN A 237 -6.66 -6.60 -2.96
N SER A 238 -5.49 -6.36 -3.56
CA SER A 238 -5.33 -5.48 -4.71
C SER A 238 -5.85 -6.09 -6.02
N VAL A 239 -5.73 -7.42 -6.18
CA VAL A 239 -6.21 -8.13 -7.37
C VAL A 239 -7.68 -8.54 -7.25
N PHE A 240 -8.17 -8.82 -6.03
CA PHE A 240 -9.58 -9.15 -5.79
C PHE A 240 -10.54 -7.96 -6.03
N ALA A 241 -10.04 -6.72 -6.07
CA ALA A 241 -10.82 -5.56 -6.50
C ALA A 241 -11.33 -5.66 -7.96
N TYR A 242 -10.71 -6.50 -8.78
CA TYR A 242 -11.10 -6.75 -10.18
C TYR A 242 -12.07 -7.93 -10.33
N LYS A 243 -12.46 -8.58 -9.22
CA LYS A 243 -13.38 -9.72 -9.26
C LYS A 243 -14.72 -9.32 -9.88
N GLY A 244 -15.21 -10.12 -10.83
CA GLY A 244 -16.48 -9.88 -11.52
C GLY A 244 -16.47 -8.70 -12.50
N GLN A 245 -15.31 -8.11 -12.77
CA GLN A 245 -15.16 -7.02 -13.73
C GLN A 245 -14.57 -7.54 -15.04
N ALA A 246 -15.08 -7.07 -16.17
CA ALA A 246 -14.40 -7.25 -17.44
C ALA A 246 -13.26 -6.23 -17.53
N VAL A 247 -12.02 -6.71 -17.40
CA VAL A 247 -10.83 -5.86 -17.30
C VAL A 247 -9.87 -6.15 -18.44
N ASP A 248 -9.29 -5.10 -19.03
CA ASP A 248 -8.19 -5.26 -19.99
C ASP A 248 -6.90 -5.53 -19.19
N VAL A 249 -6.24 -6.65 -19.49
CA VAL A 249 -4.99 -7.06 -18.85
C VAL A 249 -3.89 -5.99 -18.96
N ARG A 250 -3.86 -5.21 -20.04
CA ARG A 250 -2.93 -4.09 -20.21
C ARG A 250 -3.22 -2.95 -19.23
N GLU A 251 -4.50 -2.73 -18.94
CA GLU A 251 -4.92 -1.73 -17.95
C GLU A 251 -4.61 -2.22 -16.54
N VAL A 252 -4.87 -3.49 -16.24
CA VAL A 252 -4.52 -4.12 -14.95
C VAL A 252 -3.01 -4.06 -14.72
N SER A 253 -2.21 -4.48 -15.70
CA SER A 253 -0.75 -4.41 -15.65
C SER A 253 -0.25 -2.99 -15.39
N ARG A 254 -0.82 -2.00 -16.09
CA ARG A 254 -0.47 -0.59 -15.90
C ARG A 254 -0.87 -0.06 -14.53
N LYS A 255 -2.08 -0.37 -14.05
CA LYS A 255 -2.59 0.08 -12.75
C LYS A 255 -1.85 -0.55 -11.58
N LEU A 256 -1.50 -1.83 -11.69
CA LEU A 256 -0.82 -2.59 -10.65
C LEU A 256 0.71 -2.53 -10.76
N GLY A 257 1.26 -1.99 -11.85
CA GLY A 257 2.69 -1.88 -12.07
C GLY A 257 3.40 -3.23 -12.26
N VAL A 258 2.72 -4.22 -12.84
CA VAL A 258 3.27 -5.56 -13.07
C VAL A 258 3.59 -5.84 -14.53
N ARG A 259 4.66 -6.59 -14.78
CA ARG A 259 5.03 -7.01 -16.13
C ARG A 259 4.13 -8.13 -16.65
N TYR A 260 3.75 -9.06 -15.80
CA TYR A 260 2.93 -10.20 -16.16
C TYR A 260 1.61 -10.21 -15.39
N VAL A 261 0.58 -10.76 -16.00
CA VAL A 261 -0.70 -11.02 -15.36
C VAL A 261 -1.06 -12.47 -15.61
N LEU A 262 -1.29 -13.21 -14.54
CA LEU A 262 -1.88 -14.54 -14.57
C LEU A 262 -3.39 -14.38 -14.44
N GLU A 263 -4.13 -14.91 -15.41
CA GLU A 263 -5.58 -15.01 -15.35
C GLU A 263 -6.02 -16.42 -15.73
N GLY A 264 -7.27 -16.73 -15.41
CA GLY A 264 -7.80 -18.04 -15.69
C GLY A 264 -9.28 -18.18 -15.43
N SER A 265 -9.78 -19.36 -15.77
CA SER A 265 -11.18 -19.71 -15.57
C SER A 265 -11.29 -21.10 -15.02
N VAL A 266 -12.23 -21.30 -14.11
CA VAL A 266 -12.64 -22.62 -13.64
C VAL A 266 -14.01 -22.95 -14.22
N ARG A 267 -14.20 -24.19 -14.67
CA ARG A 267 -15.50 -24.73 -15.05
C ARG A 267 -15.67 -26.12 -14.46
N LYS A 268 -16.77 -26.36 -13.76
CA LYS A 268 -17.15 -27.68 -13.28
C LYS A 268 -18.40 -28.18 -13.98
N ALA A 269 -18.42 -29.48 -14.26
CA ALA A 269 -19.60 -30.20 -14.74
C ALA A 269 -19.65 -31.58 -14.07
N GLY A 270 -20.63 -31.79 -13.19
CA GLY A 270 -20.70 -33.01 -12.37
C GLY A 270 -19.45 -33.15 -11.50
N ASN A 271 -18.75 -34.29 -11.61
CA ASN A 271 -17.51 -34.55 -10.86
C ASN A 271 -16.23 -34.07 -11.59
N ARG A 272 -16.33 -33.36 -12.73
CA ARG A 272 -15.16 -32.93 -13.51
C ARG A 272 -14.95 -31.44 -13.42
N VAL A 273 -13.69 -31.04 -13.25
CA VAL A 273 -13.22 -29.66 -13.27
C VAL A 273 -12.29 -29.46 -14.45
N ARG A 274 -12.48 -28.34 -15.14
CA ARG A 274 -11.54 -27.80 -16.11
C ARG A 274 -11.05 -26.45 -15.65
N ILE A 275 -9.73 -26.28 -15.64
CA ILE A 275 -9.06 -25.04 -15.28
C ILE A 275 -8.25 -24.60 -16.50
N ASN A 276 -8.46 -23.37 -16.93
CA ASN A 276 -7.58 -22.72 -17.90
C ASN A 276 -6.78 -21.66 -17.15
N ALA A 277 -5.47 -21.63 -17.35
CA ALA A 277 -4.58 -20.62 -16.79
C ALA A 277 -3.71 -20.05 -17.91
N GLN A 278 -3.50 -18.74 -17.90
CA GLN A 278 -2.67 -18.07 -18.89
C GLN A 278 -1.89 -16.91 -18.29
N LEU A 279 -0.62 -16.84 -18.65
CA LEU A 279 0.29 -15.77 -18.33
C LEU A 279 0.37 -14.82 -19.52
N ILE A 280 0.04 -13.56 -19.29
CA ILE A 280 0.01 -12.52 -20.31
C ILE A 280 1.08 -11.48 -19.95
N GLU A 281 1.87 -11.07 -20.93
CA GLU A 281 2.76 -9.91 -20.77
C GLU A 281 1.93 -8.63 -20.90
N GLY A 282 1.86 -7.84 -19.83
CA GLY A 282 0.95 -6.71 -19.72
C GLY A 282 1.29 -5.51 -20.60
N THR A 283 2.52 -5.41 -21.10
CA THR A 283 2.92 -4.37 -22.07
C THR A 283 2.38 -4.63 -23.47
N SER A 284 2.56 -5.86 -23.96
CA SER A 284 2.17 -6.27 -25.31
C SER A 284 0.73 -6.80 -25.37
N GLY A 285 0.20 -7.30 -24.24
CA GLY A 285 -0.99 -8.15 -24.18
C GLY A 285 -0.78 -9.52 -24.83
N GLY A 286 0.47 -9.92 -25.06
CA GLY A 286 0.81 -11.20 -25.66
C GLY A 286 0.71 -12.35 -24.64
N HIS A 287 0.20 -13.50 -25.07
CA HIS A 287 0.23 -14.72 -24.27
C HIS A 287 1.67 -15.25 -24.23
N VAL A 288 2.23 -15.34 -23.03
CA VAL A 288 3.58 -15.87 -22.77
C VAL A 288 3.50 -17.36 -22.49
N TRP A 289 2.46 -17.79 -21.79
CA TRP A 289 2.18 -19.18 -21.46
C TRP A 289 0.69 -19.38 -21.27
N ALA A 290 0.17 -20.55 -21.64
CA ALA A 290 -1.20 -20.94 -21.37
C ALA A 290 -1.28 -22.46 -21.27
N GLU A 291 -2.03 -22.95 -20.28
CA GLU A 291 -2.25 -24.37 -20.09
C GLU A 291 -3.67 -24.65 -19.62
N ARG A 292 -4.12 -25.86 -19.92
CA ARG A 292 -5.43 -26.38 -19.52
C ARG A 292 -5.23 -27.64 -18.70
N TYR A 293 -5.92 -27.68 -17.58
CA TYR A 293 -5.96 -28.82 -16.68
C TYR A 293 -7.37 -29.38 -16.59
N ASP A 294 -7.48 -30.71 -16.61
CA ASP A 294 -8.72 -31.45 -16.46
C ASP A 294 -8.53 -32.41 -15.27
N GLY A 295 -9.46 -32.43 -14.31
CA GLY A 295 -9.38 -33.26 -13.11
C GLY A 295 -10.75 -33.66 -12.56
N GLU A 296 -10.77 -34.57 -11.59
CA GLU A 296 -11.97 -35.01 -10.88
C GLU A 296 -12.06 -34.36 -9.49
N LEU A 297 -13.27 -33.96 -9.07
CA LEU A 297 -13.51 -33.15 -7.86
C LEU A 297 -13.71 -34.02 -6.60
N GLU A 298 -13.32 -35.30 -6.62
CA GLU A 298 -13.48 -36.21 -5.47
C GLU A 298 -12.76 -35.70 -4.22
N ASP A 299 -11.59 -35.09 -4.41
CA ASP A 299 -10.88 -34.31 -3.41
C ASP A 299 -10.50 -32.95 -4.00
N ILE A 300 -11.32 -31.95 -3.66
CA ILE A 300 -11.18 -30.61 -4.21
C ILE A 300 -9.89 -29.92 -3.75
N PHE A 301 -9.40 -30.21 -2.54
CA PHE A 301 -8.16 -29.62 -2.02
C PHE A 301 -6.94 -30.27 -2.64
N ALA A 302 -6.93 -31.59 -2.78
CA ALA A 302 -5.84 -32.28 -3.46
C ALA A 302 -5.71 -31.84 -4.94
N LEU A 303 -6.85 -31.65 -5.63
CA LEU A 303 -6.86 -31.10 -6.98
C LEU A 303 -6.35 -29.65 -6.99
N GLN A 304 -6.77 -28.80 -6.05
CA GLN A 304 -6.28 -27.43 -5.94
C GLN A 304 -4.76 -27.39 -5.78
N ASP A 305 -4.21 -28.16 -4.82
CA ASP A 305 -2.78 -28.26 -4.55
C ASP A 305 -2.00 -28.74 -5.79
N GLU A 306 -2.47 -29.79 -6.46
CA GLU A 306 -1.83 -30.33 -7.66
C GLU A 306 -1.74 -29.28 -8.77
N ILE A 307 -2.82 -28.54 -8.99
CA ILE A 307 -2.91 -27.54 -10.05
C ILE A 307 -2.07 -26.31 -9.71
N THR A 308 -2.12 -25.82 -8.47
CA THR A 308 -1.26 -24.73 -7.98
C THR A 308 0.20 -25.08 -8.22
N GLN A 309 0.65 -26.27 -7.80
CA GLN A 309 2.04 -26.71 -7.96
C GLN A 309 2.46 -26.82 -9.44
N LYS A 310 1.58 -27.32 -10.32
CA LYS A 310 1.84 -27.37 -11.77
C LYS A 310 2.00 -25.98 -12.38
N ILE A 311 1.09 -25.05 -12.06
CA ILE A 311 1.14 -23.67 -12.57
C ILE A 311 2.41 -22.97 -12.05
N VAL A 312 2.66 -23.01 -10.73
CA VAL A 312 3.84 -22.38 -10.11
C VAL A 312 5.13 -22.95 -10.71
N GLY A 313 5.21 -24.27 -10.90
CA GLY A 313 6.35 -24.93 -11.54
C GLY A 313 6.58 -24.45 -12.98
N ALA A 314 5.52 -24.36 -13.78
CA ALA A 314 5.60 -23.87 -15.16
C ALA A 314 6.00 -22.38 -15.21
N LEU A 315 5.42 -21.55 -14.34
CA LEU A 315 5.72 -20.12 -14.26
C LEU A 315 7.13 -19.85 -13.75
N LYS A 316 7.66 -20.65 -12.83
CA LYS A 316 9.05 -20.54 -12.38
C LYS A 316 10.05 -20.73 -13.51
N ILE A 317 9.76 -21.62 -14.46
CA ILE A 317 10.60 -21.83 -15.66
C ILE A 317 10.41 -20.66 -16.64
N THR A 318 9.17 -20.25 -16.87
CA THR A 318 8.81 -19.22 -17.85
C THR A 318 9.26 -17.82 -17.44
N LEU A 319 9.29 -17.53 -16.14
CA LEU A 319 9.65 -16.24 -15.54
C LEU A 319 11.10 -16.19 -15.05
N ALA A 320 11.87 -17.27 -15.25
CA ALA A 320 13.30 -17.26 -14.95
C ALA A 320 14.02 -16.25 -15.86
N PRO A 321 15.01 -15.49 -15.33
CA PRO A 321 15.78 -14.52 -16.10
C PRO A 321 16.65 -15.18 -17.18
#